data_AF-A0A959VS66-F1
#
_entry.id   AF-A0A959VS66-F1
#
_cell.length_a   1.000
_cell.length_b   1.000
_cell.length_c   1.000
_cell.angle_alpha   90.00
_cell.angle_beta   90.00
_cell.angle_gamma   90.00
#
_symmetry.space_group_name_H-M   'P 1'
#
loop_
_entity.id
_entity.type
_entity.pdbx_description
1 polymer ?
#
loop_
_entity_poly.entity_id
_entity_poly.type
_entity_poly.pdbx_seq_one_letter_code
_entity_poly.pdbx_strand_id
1 'polypeptide(L)'
;MNHLLRGHAPITDEAWKQIDEEASDSLVPRLAGRKMVDFTGPLGWGHSATDLGRVSDTEKGPADGVDMRSRQVLPLIELRAPFTVSRSELEALDRGAVDTDFDSLNDAARQMAVAENAAIFHGLKEAGMEGIAAASSHDPIPLGSNGFQDYPEHIAKAIEVILSSGVEGPYGVALSPECYTGVVESAEKGGYPLLSHIR
;
A
#
# COMPACT_ATOMS: atom_id res chain seq x y z
N MET A 1 -7.70 -8.89 -27.33
CA MET A 1 -8.72 -8.51 -26.32
C MET A 1 -8.27 -9.07 -24.98
N ASN A 2 -8.22 -8.24 -23.93
CA ASN A 2 -7.83 -8.68 -22.58
C ASN A 2 -9.06 -8.63 -21.64
N HIS A 3 -8.90 -9.10 -20.41
CA HIS A 3 -9.97 -9.16 -19.40
C HIS A 3 -10.49 -7.78 -18.96
N LEU A 4 -9.79 -6.68 -19.31
CA LEU A 4 -10.23 -5.31 -19.00
C LEU A 4 -11.33 -4.80 -19.94
N LEU A 5 -11.52 -5.45 -21.10
CA LEU A 5 -12.60 -5.15 -22.04
C LEU A 5 -12.67 -3.67 -22.52
N ARG A 6 -11.57 -2.91 -22.44
CA ARG A 6 -11.52 -1.46 -22.75
C ARG A 6 -12.07 -1.12 -24.15
N GLY A 7 -11.83 -1.99 -25.13
CA GLY A 7 -12.32 -1.81 -26.51
C GLY A 7 -13.84 -1.94 -26.71
N HIS A 8 -14.60 -2.33 -25.69
CA HIS A 8 -16.07 -2.32 -25.73
C HIS A 8 -16.66 -1.02 -25.17
N ALA A 9 -15.88 -0.23 -24.46
CA ALA A 9 -16.35 1.05 -23.93
C ALA A 9 -16.44 2.07 -25.07
N PRO A 10 -17.51 2.87 -25.15
CA PRO A 10 -17.64 3.95 -26.13
C PRO A 10 -16.79 5.16 -25.70
N ILE A 11 -15.48 4.95 -25.61
CA ILE A 11 -14.47 5.93 -25.15
C ILE A 11 -13.38 5.98 -26.22
N THR A 12 -12.99 7.18 -26.63
CA THR A 12 -11.92 7.39 -27.61
C THR A 12 -10.56 7.02 -27.03
N ASP A 13 -9.56 6.76 -27.89
CA ASP A 13 -8.20 6.45 -27.43
C ASP A 13 -7.59 7.62 -26.64
N GLU A 14 -7.87 8.87 -27.04
CA GLU A 14 -7.41 10.06 -26.33
C GLU A 14 -8.06 10.17 -24.95
N ALA A 15 -9.39 9.99 -24.85
CA ALA A 15 -10.07 9.97 -23.57
C ALA A 15 -9.57 8.86 -22.64
N TRP A 16 -9.25 7.67 -23.18
CA TRP A 16 -8.65 6.60 -22.42
C TRP A 16 -7.27 6.94 -21.87
N LYS A 17 -6.45 7.64 -22.66
CA LYS A 17 -5.13 8.10 -22.23
C LYS A 17 -5.26 9.11 -21.09
N GLN A 18 -6.17 10.07 -21.20
CA GLN A 18 -6.43 11.06 -20.15
C GLN A 18 -6.93 10.41 -18.85
N ILE A 19 -7.82 9.42 -18.94
CA ILE A 19 -8.25 8.62 -17.78
C ILE A 19 -7.05 7.90 -17.13
N ASP A 20 -6.17 7.28 -17.91
CA ASP A 20 -5.00 6.58 -17.36
C ASP A 20 -3.99 7.55 -16.71
N GLU A 21 -3.78 8.72 -17.30
CA GLU A 21 -2.92 9.79 -16.78
C GLU A 21 -3.47 10.32 -15.44
N GLU A 22 -4.74 10.74 -15.40
CA GLU A 22 -5.39 11.22 -14.17
C GLU A 22 -5.38 10.15 -13.07
N ALA A 23 -5.70 8.89 -13.41
CA ALA A 23 -5.65 7.79 -12.45
C ALA A 23 -4.24 7.58 -11.89
N SER A 24 -3.20 7.69 -12.72
CA SER A 24 -1.80 7.53 -12.30
C SER A 24 -1.35 8.67 -11.39
N ASP A 25 -1.65 9.92 -11.77
CA ASP A 25 -1.30 11.13 -11.02
C ASP A 25 -2.01 11.17 -9.66
N SER A 26 -3.23 10.64 -9.59
CA SER A 26 -3.95 10.47 -8.34
C SER A 26 -3.43 9.31 -7.50
N LEU A 27 -3.12 8.16 -8.11
CA LEU A 27 -2.76 6.97 -7.36
C LEU A 27 -1.31 7.05 -6.80
N VAL A 28 -0.33 7.38 -7.64
CA VAL A 28 1.11 7.25 -7.33
C VAL A 28 1.54 8.01 -6.07
N PRO A 29 1.14 9.28 -5.85
CA PRO A 29 1.53 10.02 -4.64
C PRO A 29 1.04 9.37 -3.34
N ARG A 30 -0.04 8.59 -3.40
CA ARG A 30 -0.71 7.98 -2.24
C ARG A 30 -0.20 6.58 -1.91
N LEU A 31 0.61 5.95 -2.77
CA LEU A 31 1.19 4.62 -2.58
C LEU A 31 2.43 4.65 -1.66
N ALA A 32 2.24 5.00 -0.40
CA ALA A 32 3.33 5.11 0.59
C ALA A 32 4.00 3.76 0.88
N GLY A 33 3.23 2.67 0.95
CA GLY A 33 3.75 1.33 1.24
C GLY A 33 4.84 0.89 0.27
N ARG A 34 4.72 1.23 -1.03
CA ARG A 34 5.71 0.89 -2.06
C ARG A 34 7.07 1.57 -1.89
N LYS A 35 7.16 2.60 -1.05
CA LYS A 35 8.44 3.24 -0.68
C LYS A 35 9.15 2.51 0.47
N MET A 36 8.45 1.61 1.15
CA MET A 36 8.91 0.91 2.35
C MET A 36 9.21 -0.58 2.11
N VAL A 37 8.77 -1.13 0.98
CA VAL A 37 8.88 -2.56 0.66
C VAL A 37 9.41 -2.76 -0.75
N ASP A 38 10.06 -3.90 -0.97
CA ASP A 38 10.43 -4.34 -2.31
C ASP A 38 9.21 -4.79 -3.11
N PHE A 39 9.28 -4.63 -4.43
CA PHE A 39 8.20 -5.00 -5.34
C PHE A 39 8.66 -6.08 -6.32
N THR A 40 7.94 -7.20 -6.36
CA THR A 40 8.18 -8.30 -7.32
C THR A 40 6.97 -8.46 -8.23
N GLY A 41 7.17 -8.33 -9.54
CA GLY A 41 6.12 -8.49 -10.54
C GLY A 41 6.24 -7.49 -11.70
N PRO A 42 5.20 -7.38 -12.54
CA PRO A 42 3.93 -8.11 -12.47
C PRO A 42 4.09 -9.60 -12.80
N LEU A 43 3.48 -10.48 -11.99
CA LEU A 43 3.53 -11.94 -12.18
C LEU A 43 2.46 -12.45 -13.17
N GLY A 44 1.58 -11.56 -13.62
CA GLY A 44 0.56 -11.83 -14.63
C GLY A 44 -0.77 -12.32 -14.07
N TRP A 45 -1.82 -12.21 -14.89
CA TRP A 45 -3.22 -12.52 -14.53
C TRP A 45 -3.46 -13.96 -14.06
N GLY A 46 -2.63 -14.91 -14.53
CA GLY A 46 -2.75 -16.32 -14.14
C GLY A 46 -2.08 -16.68 -12.80
N HIS A 47 -1.39 -15.74 -12.16
CA HIS A 47 -0.71 -16.01 -10.89
C HIS A 47 -1.69 -15.91 -9.72
N SER A 48 -1.94 -17.02 -9.03
CA SER A 48 -2.97 -17.10 -8.00
C SER A 48 -2.43 -17.09 -6.57
N ALA A 49 -1.18 -17.49 -6.35
CA ALA A 49 -0.58 -17.54 -5.02
C ALA A 49 0.95 -17.59 -5.08
N THR A 50 1.60 -17.05 -4.04
CA THR A 50 3.04 -17.14 -3.81
C THR A 50 3.35 -18.33 -2.90
N ASP A 51 4.30 -19.19 -3.28
CA ASP A 51 4.75 -20.30 -2.44
C ASP A 51 5.52 -19.78 -1.20
N LEU A 52 5.15 -20.25 -0.01
CA LEU A 52 5.84 -19.90 1.23
C LEU A 52 7.00 -20.85 1.54
N GLY A 53 7.20 -21.90 0.74
CA GLY A 53 8.24 -22.90 0.93
C GLY A 53 7.99 -23.81 2.14
N ARG A 54 6.81 -23.70 2.76
CA ARG A 54 6.42 -24.42 3.98
C ARG A 54 5.30 -25.41 3.70
N VAL A 55 5.09 -26.28 4.66
CA VAL A 55 4.04 -27.30 4.67
C VAL A 55 3.38 -27.31 6.05
N SER A 56 2.11 -27.67 6.12
CA SER A 56 1.41 -27.92 7.37
C SER A 56 2.10 -29.01 8.20
N ASP A 57 1.67 -29.17 9.45
CA ASP A 57 2.01 -30.34 10.24
C ASP A 57 1.52 -31.62 9.57
N THR A 58 2.14 -32.74 9.93
CA THR A 58 1.77 -34.06 9.42
C THR A 58 0.46 -34.52 10.04
N GLU A 59 -0.52 -34.81 9.20
CA GLU A 59 -1.82 -35.36 9.59
C GLU A 59 -2.00 -36.77 9.02
N LYS A 60 -2.93 -37.54 9.60
CA LYS A 60 -3.32 -38.82 9.01
C LYS A 60 -4.00 -38.57 7.66
N GLY A 61 -3.50 -39.24 6.63
CA GLY A 61 -4.03 -39.17 5.28
C GLY A 61 -5.34 -39.93 5.10
N PRO A 62 -5.87 -39.94 3.87
CA PRO A 62 -7.20 -40.49 3.56
C PRO A 62 -7.28 -42.03 3.64
N ALA A 63 -6.18 -42.72 3.94
CA ALA A 63 -6.11 -44.17 4.04
C ALA A 63 -5.17 -44.60 5.18
N ASP A 64 -5.42 -45.80 5.73
CA ASP A 64 -4.61 -46.34 6.82
C ASP A 64 -3.13 -46.47 6.43
N GLY A 65 -2.26 -45.97 7.30
CA GLY A 65 -0.80 -45.97 7.08
C GLY A 65 -0.30 -44.91 6.11
N VAL A 66 -1.16 -43.98 5.65
CA VAL A 66 -0.76 -42.85 4.80
C VAL A 66 -0.79 -41.57 5.62
N ASP A 67 0.26 -40.77 5.52
CA ASP A 67 0.36 -39.43 6.10
C ASP A 67 0.15 -38.35 5.04
N MET A 68 -0.31 -37.18 5.45
CA MET A 68 -0.58 -36.04 4.57
C MET A 68 0.01 -34.74 5.14
N ARG A 69 0.46 -33.87 4.24
CA ARG A 69 0.84 -32.48 4.51
C ARG A 69 0.39 -31.60 3.35
N SER A 70 -0.06 -30.39 3.66
CA SER A 70 -0.49 -29.41 2.67
C SER A 70 0.60 -28.36 2.45
N ARG A 71 0.91 -28.02 1.20
CA ARG A 71 1.79 -26.88 0.87
C ARG A 71 1.13 -25.60 1.33
N GLN A 72 1.89 -24.73 2.00
CA GLN A 72 1.44 -23.41 2.39
C GLN A 72 1.76 -22.41 1.29
N VAL A 73 0.74 -21.68 0.85
CA VAL A 73 0.83 -20.63 -0.14
C VAL A 73 0.13 -19.38 0.39
N LEU A 74 0.58 -18.21 -0.04
CA LEU A 74 -0.12 -16.95 0.21
C LEU A 74 -0.94 -16.58 -1.03
N PRO A 75 -2.28 -16.63 -0.97
CA PRO A 75 -3.13 -16.28 -2.11
C PRO A 75 -2.99 -14.80 -2.50
N LEU A 76 -3.06 -14.51 -3.80
CA LEU A 76 -3.18 -13.15 -4.29
C LEU A 76 -4.61 -12.63 -4.07
N ILE A 77 -4.72 -11.34 -3.82
CA ILE A 77 -6.00 -10.66 -3.61
C ILE A 77 -6.31 -9.78 -4.82
N GLU A 78 -7.50 -10.01 -5.39
CA GLU A 78 -8.02 -9.19 -6.47
C GLU A 78 -8.88 -8.06 -5.90
N LEU A 79 -8.42 -6.82 -6.03
CA LEU A 79 -9.13 -5.63 -5.58
C LEU A 79 -9.72 -4.89 -6.79
N ARG A 80 -10.96 -4.40 -6.64
CA ARG A 80 -11.65 -3.61 -7.68
C ARG A 80 -12.31 -2.39 -7.04
N ALA A 81 -12.03 -1.22 -7.60
CA ALA A 81 -12.69 0.04 -7.24
C ALA A 81 -13.45 0.56 -8.47
N PRO A 82 -14.80 0.46 -8.51
CA PRO A 82 -15.57 0.97 -9.64
C PRO A 82 -15.62 2.51 -9.62
N PHE A 83 -15.69 3.12 -10.79
CA PHE A 83 -15.89 4.56 -10.98
C PHE A 83 -16.82 4.82 -12.17
N THR A 84 -17.31 6.05 -12.26
CA THR A 84 -18.16 6.51 -13.37
C THR A 84 -17.67 7.84 -13.90
N VAL A 85 -17.71 8.02 -15.23
CA VAL A 85 -17.43 9.31 -15.87
C VAL A 85 -18.58 9.63 -16.81
N SER A 86 -19.02 10.90 -16.84
CA SER A 86 -20.09 11.31 -17.73
C SER A 86 -19.63 11.27 -19.19
N ARG A 87 -20.49 10.79 -20.09
CA ARG A 87 -20.20 10.83 -21.53
C ARG A 87 -20.07 12.25 -22.07
N SER A 88 -20.82 13.21 -21.51
CA SER A 88 -20.73 14.61 -21.92
C SER A 88 -19.37 15.22 -21.59
N GLU A 89 -18.76 14.79 -20.47
CA GLU A 89 -17.42 15.20 -20.05
C GLU A 89 -16.37 14.63 -21.01
N LEU A 90 -16.48 13.35 -21.38
CA LEU A 90 -15.61 12.74 -22.38
C LEU A 90 -15.74 13.40 -23.77
N GLU A 91 -16.96 13.74 -24.20
CA GLU A 91 -17.17 14.48 -25.44
C GLU A 91 -16.63 15.92 -25.38
N ALA A 92 -16.60 16.54 -24.19
CA ALA A 92 -16.01 17.86 -23.99
C ALA A 92 -14.48 17.78 -24.04
N LEU A 93 -13.91 16.75 -23.43
CA LEU A 93 -12.49 16.43 -23.50
C LEU A 93 -12.04 16.23 -24.95
N ASP A 94 -12.79 15.46 -25.75
CA ASP A 94 -12.52 15.27 -27.19
C ASP A 94 -12.55 16.59 -27.98
N ARG A 95 -13.29 17.60 -27.49
CA ARG A 95 -13.34 18.97 -28.04
C ARG A 95 -12.24 19.89 -27.51
N GLY A 96 -11.38 19.41 -26.61
CA GLY A 96 -10.26 20.14 -26.02
C GLY A 96 -10.55 20.81 -24.69
N ALA A 97 -11.59 20.39 -23.96
CA ALA A 97 -11.78 20.81 -22.57
C ALA A 97 -10.59 20.36 -21.70
N VAL A 98 -10.20 21.17 -20.73
CA VAL A 98 -9.06 20.93 -19.84
C VAL A 98 -9.47 20.70 -18.38
N ASP A 99 -10.78 20.75 -18.13
CA ASP A 99 -11.45 20.73 -16.82
C ASP A 99 -12.45 19.57 -16.73
N THR A 100 -12.13 18.44 -17.35
CA THR A 100 -12.99 17.25 -17.37
C THR A 100 -13.19 16.72 -15.94
N ASP A 101 -14.44 16.47 -15.55
CA ASP A 101 -14.75 15.95 -14.21
C ASP A 101 -14.35 14.47 -14.07
N PHE A 102 -13.29 14.23 -13.29
CA PHE A 102 -12.77 12.93 -12.93
C PHE A 102 -12.88 12.61 -11.42
N ASP A 103 -13.75 13.29 -10.68
CA ASP A 103 -13.84 13.14 -9.21
C ASP A 103 -14.08 11.68 -8.79
N SER A 104 -14.99 10.99 -9.49
CA SER A 104 -15.28 9.57 -9.21
C SER A 104 -14.07 8.65 -9.46
N LEU A 105 -13.26 8.95 -10.49
CA LEU A 105 -12.03 8.21 -10.79
C LEU A 105 -10.99 8.46 -9.69
N ASN A 106 -10.84 9.72 -9.28
CA ASN A 106 -9.95 10.14 -8.21
C ASN A 106 -10.28 9.49 -6.86
N ASP A 107 -11.56 9.38 -6.54
CA ASP A 107 -12.00 8.66 -5.34
C ASP A 107 -11.70 7.16 -5.43
N ALA A 108 -11.93 6.53 -6.58
CA ALA A 108 -11.60 5.11 -6.77
C ALA A 108 -10.10 4.85 -6.64
N ALA A 109 -9.26 5.69 -7.24
CA ALA A 109 -7.79 5.62 -7.10
C ALA A 109 -7.35 5.80 -5.65
N ARG A 110 -7.93 6.78 -4.94
CA ARG A 110 -7.67 7.02 -3.51
C ARG A 110 -8.02 5.80 -2.66
N GLN A 111 -9.19 5.20 -2.86
CA GLN A 111 -9.60 4.00 -2.12
C GLN A 111 -8.68 2.80 -2.39
N MET A 112 -8.22 2.65 -3.64
CA MET A 112 -7.24 1.60 -3.97
C MET A 112 -5.91 1.81 -3.24
N ALA A 113 -5.39 3.04 -3.19
CA ALA A 113 -4.17 3.35 -2.43
C ALA A 113 -4.34 3.10 -0.92
N VAL A 114 -5.49 3.49 -0.35
CA VAL A 114 -5.81 3.21 1.06
C VAL A 114 -5.82 1.71 1.34
N ALA A 115 -6.47 0.93 0.47
CA ALA A 115 -6.54 -0.53 0.59
C ALA A 115 -5.16 -1.18 0.53
N GLU A 116 -4.31 -0.78 -0.43
CA GLU A 116 -2.95 -1.31 -0.56
C GLU A 116 -2.08 -0.96 0.66
N ASN A 117 -2.09 0.30 1.10
CA ASN A 117 -1.34 0.72 2.29
C ASN A 117 -1.82 -0.01 3.55
N ALA A 118 -3.14 -0.13 3.75
CA ALA A 118 -3.69 -0.86 4.89
C ALA A 118 -3.26 -2.33 4.89
N ALA A 119 -3.28 -2.99 3.71
CA ALA A 119 -2.82 -4.35 3.58
C ALA A 119 -1.34 -4.52 3.95
N ILE A 120 -0.48 -3.58 3.51
CA ILE A 120 0.96 -3.62 3.81
C ILE A 120 1.22 -3.39 5.30
N PHE A 121 0.68 -2.33 5.89
CA PHE A 121 1.02 -1.94 7.26
C PHE A 121 0.25 -2.71 8.33
N HIS A 122 -1.02 -3.04 8.07
CA HIS A 122 -1.93 -3.63 9.06
C HIS A 122 -2.43 -5.04 8.69
N GLY A 123 -2.17 -5.49 7.46
CA GLY A 123 -2.56 -6.81 7.00
C GLY A 123 -4.00 -6.85 6.47
N LEU A 124 -4.37 -8.01 5.96
CA LEU A 124 -5.72 -8.38 5.54
C LEU A 124 -6.01 -9.76 6.14
N LYS A 125 -6.65 -9.77 7.30
CA LYS A 125 -6.86 -10.99 8.10
C LYS A 125 -7.68 -12.04 7.33
N GLU A 126 -8.70 -11.58 6.62
CA GLU A 126 -9.58 -12.42 5.79
C GLU A 126 -8.82 -13.08 4.63
N ALA A 127 -7.71 -12.48 4.21
CA ALA A 127 -6.82 -12.98 3.17
C ALA A 127 -5.63 -13.79 3.71
N GLY A 128 -5.50 -13.93 5.03
CA GLY A 128 -4.33 -14.54 5.66
C GLY A 128 -3.04 -13.74 5.46
N MET A 129 -3.14 -12.44 5.17
CA MET A 129 -1.99 -11.54 5.03
C MET A 129 -1.74 -10.82 6.34
N GLU A 130 -0.58 -11.05 6.94
CA GLU A 130 -0.12 -10.32 8.12
C GLU A 130 0.58 -9.03 7.68
N GLY A 131 0.27 -7.90 8.34
CA GLY A 131 0.89 -6.60 8.06
C GLY A 131 2.18 -6.38 8.84
N ILE A 132 2.98 -5.41 8.41
CA ILE A 132 4.28 -5.05 9.03
C ILE A 132 4.15 -4.83 10.54
N ALA A 133 3.09 -4.13 10.99
CA ALA A 133 2.92 -3.82 12.40
C ALA A 133 2.66 -5.07 13.26
N ALA A 134 1.92 -6.06 12.73
CA ALA A 134 1.62 -7.30 13.44
C ALA A 134 2.78 -8.30 13.37
N ALA A 135 3.53 -8.32 12.25
CA ALA A 135 4.66 -9.21 12.04
C ALA A 135 5.91 -8.83 12.85
N SER A 136 5.98 -7.62 13.42
CA SER A 136 7.11 -7.17 14.23
C SER A 136 7.27 -8.04 15.48
N SER A 137 8.46 -8.60 15.68
CA SER A 137 8.83 -9.28 16.92
C SER A 137 9.23 -8.34 18.06
N HIS A 138 9.28 -7.02 17.80
CA HIS A 138 9.69 -6.00 18.75
C HIS A 138 8.48 -5.35 19.42
N ASP A 139 8.62 -5.03 20.71
CA ASP A 139 7.59 -4.33 21.46
C ASP A 139 7.30 -2.93 20.86
N PRO A 140 6.02 -2.57 20.68
CA PRO A 140 5.67 -1.24 20.17
C PRO A 140 6.15 -0.11 21.08
N ILE A 141 6.70 0.95 20.48
CA ILE A 141 7.04 2.19 21.20
C ILE A 141 5.80 3.11 21.15
N PRO A 142 5.16 3.41 22.29
CA PRO A 142 3.99 4.29 22.31
C PRO A 142 4.40 5.74 22.03
N LEU A 143 3.62 6.44 21.20
CA LEU A 143 3.91 7.83 20.80
C LEU A 143 3.77 8.88 21.93
N GLY A 144 3.27 8.48 23.11
CA GLY A 144 3.18 9.36 24.28
C GLY A 144 2.12 10.46 24.15
N SER A 145 2.13 11.40 25.11
CA SER A 145 1.16 12.51 25.21
C SER A 145 1.76 13.90 24.94
N ASN A 146 3.09 14.02 24.78
CA ASN A 146 3.74 15.32 24.54
C ASN A 146 3.74 15.75 23.06
N GLY A 147 2.91 15.09 22.24
CA GLY A 147 2.78 15.39 20.82
C GLY A 147 4.03 15.04 20.01
N PHE A 148 4.29 15.81 18.96
CA PHE A 148 5.32 15.48 17.97
C PHE A 148 6.76 15.69 18.46
N GLN A 149 6.98 16.36 19.59
CA GLN A 149 8.31 16.67 20.11
C GLN A 149 9.10 15.42 20.54
N ASP A 150 8.41 14.34 20.92
CA ASP A 150 9.05 13.09 21.36
C ASP A 150 9.42 12.18 20.17
N TYR A 151 9.03 12.54 18.93
CA TYR A 151 9.23 11.70 17.75
C TYR A 151 10.69 11.39 17.44
N PRO A 152 11.64 12.35 17.51
CA PRO A 152 13.05 12.04 17.29
C PRO A 152 13.59 10.99 18.27
N GLU A 153 13.22 11.10 19.55
CA GLU A 153 13.63 10.13 20.57
C GLU A 153 13.02 8.75 20.31
N HIS A 154 11.72 8.69 19.97
CA HIS A 154 11.05 7.43 19.63
C HIS A 154 11.67 6.77 18.38
N ILE A 155 12.00 7.56 17.36
CA ILE A 155 12.64 7.07 16.13
C ILE A 155 14.05 6.59 16.41
N ALA A 156 14.85 7.33 17.18
CA ALA A 156 16.19 6.91 17.58
C ALA A 156 16.16 5.59 18.35
N LYS A 157 15.22 5.44 19.28
CA LYS A 157 15.01 4.19 20.03
C LYS A 157 14.57 3.05 19.11
N ALA A 158 13.69 3.30 18.14
CA ALA A 158 13.29 2.30 17.16
C ALA A 158 14.49 1.83 16.32
N ILE A 159 15.33 2.76 15.86
CA ILE A 159 16.55 2.47 15.12
C ILE A 159 17.51 1.64 15.98
N GLU A 160 17.69 1.97 17.26
CA GLU A 160 18.55 1.20 18.17
C GLU A 160 18.04 -0.25 18.34
N VAL A 161 16.73 -0.44 18.50
CA VAL A 161 16.12 -1.78 18.58
C VAL A 161 16.39 -2.58 17.31
N ILE A 162 16.18 -1.98 16.13
CA ILE A 162 16.42 -2.63 14.85
C ILE A 162 17.92 -2.95 14.68
N LEU A 163 18.80 -2.00 14.96
CA LEU A 163 20.25 -2.18 14.85
C LEU A 163 20.78 -3.25 15.82
N SER A 164 20.29 -3.28 17.05
CA SER A 164 20.67 -4.29 18.05
C SER A 164 20.19 -5.70 17.68
N SER A 165 19.20 -5.82 16.81
CA SER A 165 18.76 -7.08 16.20
C SER A 165 19.61 -7.51 14.99
N GLY A 166 20.61 -6.71 14.61
CA GLY A 166 21.55 -6.99 13.51
C GLY A 166 21.04 -6.55 12.13
N VAL A 167 20.01 -5.70 12.08
CA VAL A 167 19.47 -5.17 10.82
C VAL A 167 20.09 -3.80 10.56
N GLU A 168 20.89 -3.71 9.50
CA GLU A 168 21.52 -2.47 9.06
C GLU A 168 20.57 -1.65 8.17
N GLY A 169 20.79 -0.34 8.14
CA GLY A 169 20.04 0.59 7.30
C GLY A 169 20.33 0.46 5.78
N PRO A 170 19.75 1.35 4.96
CA PRO A 170 19.06 2.58 5.34
C PRO A 170 17.71 2.35 6.05
N TYR A 171 17.36 3.22 7.00
CA TYR A 171 16.08 3.18 7.70
C TYR A 171 15.06 4.09 7.03
N GLY A 172 13.79 3.69 7.06
CA GLY A 172 12.65 4.50 6.63
C GLY A 172 11.61 4.65 7.74
N VAL A 173 10.90 5.78 7.75
CA VAL A 173 9.80 6.03 8.69
C VAL A 173 8.52 6.30 7.91
N ALA A 174 7.47 5.52 8.18
CA ALA A 174 6.14 5.75 7.65
C ALA A 174 5.29 6.47 8.71
N LEU A 175 4.71 7.62 8.34
CA LEU A 175 3.87 8.44 9.20
C LEU A 175 2.45 8.53 8.61
N SER A 176 1.44 8.56 9.48
CA SER A 176 0.08 8.93 9.05
C SER A 176 0.07 10.39 8.54
N PRO A 177 -0.93 10.80 7.75
CA PRO A 177 -1.03 12.19 7.28
C PRO A 177 -1.01 13.21 8.43
N GLU A 178 -1.73 12.93 9.51
CA GLU A 178 -1.77 13.80 10.70
C GLU A 178 -0.39 13.88 11.38
N CYS A 179 0.29 12.75 11.54
CA CYS A 179 1.64 12.70 12.10
C CYS A 179 2.65 13.43 11.22
N TYR A 180 2.56 13.27 9.90
CA TYR A 180 3.44 13.96 8.95
C TYR A 180 3.25 15.48 9.00
N THR A 181 2.01 15.96 8.93
CA THR A 181 1.70 17.39 9.08
C THR A 181 2.20 17.92 10.42
N GLY A 182 1.95 17.19 11.51
CA GLY A 182 2.45 17.54 12.84
C GLY A 182 3.96 17.67 12.90
N VAL A 183 4.71 16.77 12.25
CA VAL A 183 6.17 16.84 12.19
C VAL A 183 6.66 18.01 11.34
N VAL A 184 5.98 18.33 10.24
CA VAL A 184 6.37 19.43 9.34
C VAL A 184 6.09 20.80 9.98
N GLU A 185 4.98 20.95 10.69
CA GLU A 185 4.56 22.20 11.32
C GLU A 185 5.25 22.44 12.67
N SER A 186 5.79 21.40 13.30
CA SER A 186 6.49 21.51 14.58
C SER A 186 7.94 21.96 14.42
N ALA A 187 8.36 22.86 15.29
CA ALA A 187 9.76 23.18 15.52
C ALA A 187 10.18 22.73 16.92
N GLU A 188 11.42 22.28 17.05
CA GLU A 188 12.00 21.97 18.35
C GLU A 188 12.19 23.24 19.20
N LYS A 189 12.49 23.06 20.49
CA LYS A 189 12.91 24.14 21.38
C LYS A 189 14.20 24.79 20.84
N GLY A 190 14.04 25.88 20.09
CA GLY A 190 15.12 26.55 19.37
C GLY A 190 14.77 26.95 17.94
N GLY A 191 13.59 26.55 17.43
CA GLY A 191 13.10 26.94 16.09
C GLY A 191 13.62 26.06 14.95
N TYR A 192 14.32 24.95 15.25
CA TYR A 192 14.79 24.02 14.24
C TYR A 192 13.63 23.14 13.73
N PRO A 193 13.44 22.99 12.40
CA PRO A 193 12.37 22.14 11.87
C PRO A 193 12.55 20.69 12.28
N LEU A 194 11.52 20.10 12.87
CA LEU A 194 11.58 18.72 13.38
C LEU A 194 11.84 17.69 12.27
N LEU A 195 11.31 17.93 11.06
CA LEU A 195 11.55 17.08 9.89
C LEU A 195 13.05 16.99 9.54
N SER A 196 13.82 18.06 9.73
CA SER A 196 15.26 18.09 9.44
C SER A 196 16.08 17.31 10.47
N HIS A 197 15.57 17.14 11.69
CA HIS A 197 16.19 16.31 12.73
C HIS A 197 15.94 14.82 12.45
N ILE A 198 14.75 14.48 11.96
CA ILE A 198 14.32 13.09 11.71
C ILE A 198 14.96 12.49 10.44
N ARG A 199 15.37 13.34 9.49
CA ARG A 199 16.06 12.91 8.26
C ARG A 199 17.53 12.61 8.49
#